data_AF-A0A0C3DH09-F1
#
_entry.id   AF-A0A0C3DH09-F1
#
_cell.length_a   1.000
_cell.length_b   1.000
_cell.length_c   1.000
_cell.angle_alpha   90.00
_cell.angle_beta   90.00
_cell.angle_gamma   90.00
#
_symmetry.space_group_name_H-M   'P 1'
#
loop_
_entity.id
_entity.type
_entity.pdbx_description
1 polymer ?
#
loop_
_entity_poly.entity_id
_entity_poly.type
_entity_poly.pdbx_seq_one_letter_code
_entity_poly.pdbx_strand_id
1 'polypeptide(L)'
;MAGTPVDPKGDNFLPENAPPPQSAPQHKNSWHPFESRPHFELADFIFHQNKMPGEQINELMHIWASMPEHKGPPPFSDNEDLYGSIDAISEGDAPWTSLLMESAEAATLSADDPSVQSWK
;
A
#
# COMPACT_ATOMS: atom_id res chain seq x y z
N MET A 1 24.55 -6.79 13.40
CA MET A 1 25.30 -6.94 12.13
C MET A 1 24.82 -5.84 11.21
N ALA A 2 25.67 -4.86 10.89
CA ALA A 2 25.34 -3.82 9.92
C ALA A 2 25.58 -4.37 8.51
N GLY A 3 24.59 -4.25 7.63
CA GLY A 3 24.73 -4.68 6.23
C GLY A 3 25.76 -3.81 5.51
N THR A 4 26.60 -4.43 4.67
CA THR A 4 27.57 -3.70 3.84
C THR A 4 26.80 -2.93 2.76
N PRO A 5 27.02 -1.61 2.61
CA PRO A 5 26.34 -0.84 1.58
C PRO A 5 26.79 -1.32 0.20
N VAL A 6 25.82 -1.53 -0.68
CA VAL A 6 26.02 -1.90 -2.09
C VAL A 6 25.47 -0.79 -2.97
N ASP A 7 25.97 -0.72 -4.21
CA ASP A 7 25.49 0.25 -5.19
C ASP A 7 24.00 0.00 -5.53
N PRO A 8 23.26 0.97 -6.09
CA PRO A 8 21.82 0.83 -6.35
C PRO A 8 21.45 -0.29 -7.34
N LYS A 9 22.40 -0.86 -8.09
CA LYS A 9 22.19 -2.06 -8.92
C LYS A 9 22.54 -3.36 -8.18
N GLY A 10 23.20 -3.28 -7.03
CA GLY A 10 23.61 -4.44 -6.22
C GLY A 10 24.80 -5.21 -6.79
N ASP A 11 25.53 -4.65 -7.75
CA ASP A 11 26.64 -5.31 -8.44
C ASP A 11 28.00 -5.11 -7.71
N ASN A 12 28.14 -4.03 -6.92
CA ASN A 12 29.39 -3.65 -6.28
C ASN A 12 29.19 -3.17 -4.83
N PHE A 13 30.15 -3.51 -3.98
CA PHE A 13 30.23 -2.99 -2.62
C PHE A 13 30.72 -1.55 -2.63
N LEU A 14 29.99 -0.67 -1.92
CA LEU A 14 30.38 0.71 -1.72
C LEU A 14 31.42 0.81 -0.60
N PRO A 15 32.39 1.74 -0.68
CA PRO A 15 33.31 2.00 0.42
C PRO A 15 32.52 2.42 1.67
N GLU A 16 33.05 2.09 2.85
CA GLU A 16 32.38 2.26 4.16
C GLU A 16 31.96 3.72 4.47
N ASN A 17 32.49 4.70 3.75
CA ASN A 17 32.16 6.12 3.85
C ASN A 17 31.50 6.70 2.58
N ALA A 18 30.93 5.86 1.72
CA ALA A 18 30.16 6.35 0.58
C ALA A 18 28.96 7.15 1.09
N PRO A 19 28.70 8.37 0.54
CA PRO A 19 27.45 9.06 0.82
C PRO A 19 26.28 8.14 0.41
N PRO A 20 25.17 8.15 1.16
CA PRO A 20 24.00 7.36 0.80
C PRO A 20 23.63 7.66 -0.67
N PRO A 21 23.23 6.64 -1.45
CA PRO A 21 22.82 6.84 -2.83
C PRO A 21 21.82 8.00 -2.85
N GLN A 22 22.06 8.96 -3.74
CA GLN A 22 21.13 10.07 -3.93
C GLN A 22 19.76 9.44 -4.17
N SER A 23 18.81 9.72 -3.28
CA SER A 23 17.43 9.28 -3.45
C SER A 23 17.03 9.58 -4.88
N ALA A 24 16.35 8.63 -5.53
CA ALA A 24 15.80 8.81 -6.86
C ALA A 24 15.18 10.22 -6.96
N PRO A 25 15.34 10.92 -8.10
CA PRO A 25 14.93 12.31 -8.23
C PRO A 25 13.54 12.45 -7.66
N GLN A 26 13.43 13.17 -6.53
CA GLN A 26 12.15 13.30 -5.85
C GLN A 26 11.14 13.76 -6.89
N HIS A 27 10.12 12.94 -7.14
CA HIS A 27 9.05 13.34 -8.03
C HIS A 27 8.60 14.72 -7.55
N LYS A 28 8.54 15.70 -8.46
CA LYS A 28 8.22 17.10 -8.14
C LYS A 28 6.90 17.24 -7.35
N ASN A 29 6.08 16.19 -7.39
CA ASN A 29 4.91 16.01 -6.56
C ASN A 29 5.15 14.82 -5.60
N SER A 30 5.20 15.09 -4.29
CA SER A 30 5.30 14.06 -3.25
C SER A 30 4.10 13.10 -3.21
N TRP A 31 3.04 13.39 -3.98
CA TRP A 31 1.84 12.59 -4.08
C TRP A 31 1.73 11.82 -5.40
N HIS A 32 2.77 11.79 -6.24
CA HIS A 32 2.73 11.02 -7.49
C HIS A 32 2.39 9.54 -7.19
N PRO A 33 1.49 8.90 -7.96
CA PRO A 33 0.85 9.33 -9.22
C PRO A 33 -0.39 10.25 -9.06
N PHE A 34 -0.82 10.55 -7.84
CA PHE A 34 -1.99 11.39 -7.59
C PHE A 34 -1.72 12.88 -7.86
N GLU A 35 -2.74 13.57 -8.36
CA GLU A 35 -2.65 15.00 -8.69
C GLU A 35 -2.51 15.91 -7.45
N SER A 36 -3.01 15.44 -6.29
CA SER A 36 -3.00 16.21 -5.05
C SER A 36 -3.16 15.31 -3.82
N ARG A 37 -2.88 15.87 -2.64
CA ARG A 37 -3.09 15.17 -1.36
C ARG A 37 -4.56 14.70 -1.15
N PRO A 38 -5.60 15.54 -1.38
CA PRO A 38 -6.99 15.07 -1.25
C PRO A 38 -7.35 13.95 -2.21
N HIS A 39 -6.73 13.94 -3.41
CA HIS A 39 -6.91 12.87 -4.39
C HIS A 39 -6.39 11.53 -3.84
N PHE A 40 -5.19 11.53 -3.23
CA PHE A 40 -4.66 10.36 -2.52
C PHE A 40 -5.52 9.93 -1.33
N GLU A 41 -5.91 10.87 -0.46
CA GLU A 41 -6.72 10.55 0.75
C GLU A 41 -8.07 9.91 0.38
N LEU A 42 -8.67 10.32 -0.74
CA LEU A 42 -9.87 9.68 -1.25
C LEU A 42 -9.60 8.25 -1.74
N ALA A 43 -8.51 8.03 -2.48
CA ALA A 43 -8.10 6.70 -2.92
C ALA A 43 -7.90 5.75 -1.72
N ASP A 44 -7.18 6.22 -0.69
CA ASP A 44 -6.93 5.46 0.54
C ASP A 44 -8.23 5.10 1.27
N PHE A 45 -9.14 6.07 1.40
CA PHE A 45 -10.43 5.82 2.03
C PHE A 45 -11.26 4.77 1.27
N ILE A 46 -11.34 4.88 -0.06
CA ILE A 46 -12.13 3.97 -0.90
C ILE A 46 -11.49 2.56 -0.90
N PHE A 47 -10.18 2.48 -1.10
CA PHE A 47 -9.47 1.21 -1.30
C PHE A 47 -9.06 0.52 -0.01
N HIS A 48 -8.35 1.20 0.89
CA HIS A 48 -7.81 0.57 2.11
C HIS A 48 -8.85 0.48 3.22
N GLN A 49 -9.57 1.57 3.47
CA GLN A 49 -10.47 1.65 4.63
C GLN A 49 -11.83 0.99 4.34
N ASN A 50 -12.48 1.39 3.25
CA ASN A 50 -13.80 0.88 2.88
C ASN A 50 -13.72 -0.46 2.12
N LYS A 51 -12.63 -0.66 1.34
CA LYS A 51 -12.52 -1.77 0.38
C LYS A 51 -13.76 -1.85 -0.51
N MET A 52 -14.16 -0.67 -1.00
CA MET A 52 -15.40 -0.49 -1.72
C MET A 52 -15.39 -1.33 -3.00
N PRO A 53 -16.46 -2.09 -3.31
CA PRO A 53 -16.55 -2.82 -4.56
C PRO A 53 -16.59 -1.85 -5.75
N GLY A 54 -15.96 -2.24 -6.87
CA GLY A 54 -15.80 -1.37 -8.04
C GLY A 54 -17.10 -0.79 -8.60
N GLU A 55 -18.21 -1.53 -8.54
CA GLU A 55 -19.54 -1.03 -8.94
C GLU A 55 -20.00 0.16 -8.09
N GLN A 56 -19.74 0.14 -6.78
CA GLN A 56 -20.07 1.24 -5.88
C GLN A 56 -19.15 2.45 -6.08
N ILE A 57 -17.89 2.21 -6.46
CA ILE A 57 -16.96 3.28 -6.84
C ILE A 57 -17.48 4.00 -8.09
N ASN A 58 -17.92 3.24 -9.10
CA ASN A 58 -18.53 3.81 -10.32
C ASN A 58 -19.78 4.64 -10.00
N GLU A 59 -20.65 4.11 -9.13
CA GLU A 59 -21.85 4.83 -8.68
C GLU A 59 -21.48 6.12 -7.94
N LEU A 60 -20.48 6.08 -7.06
CA LEU A 60 -19.97 7.27 -6.35
C LEU A 60 -19.49 8.34 -7.32
N MET A 61 -18.68 7.97 -8.33
CA MET A 61 -18.19 8.93 -9.34
C MET A 61 -19.32 9.46 -10.20
N HIS A 62 -20.33 8.64 -10.52
CA HIS A 62 -21.53 9.07 -11.25
C HIS A 62 -22.38 10.08 -10.47
N ILE A 63 -22.59 9.83 -9.17
CA ILE A 63 -23.27 10.76 -8.26
C ILE A 63 -22.49 12.08 -8.19
N TRP A 64 -21.17 12.01 -8.09
CA TRP A 64 -20.30 13.19 -8.07
C TRP A 64 -20.46 14.03 -9.34
N ALA A 65 -20.39 13.39 -10.51
CA ALA A 65 -20.56 14.05 -11.81
C ALA A 65 -21.95 14.67 -12.00
N SER A 66 -22.96 14.17 -11.26
CA SER A 66 -24.33 14.67 -11.31
C SER A 66 -24.60 15.85 -10.37
N MET A 67 -23.65 16.22 -9.49
CA MET A 67 -23.84 17.32 -8.55
C MET A 67 -23.75 18.69 -9.25
N PRO A 68 -24.81 19.53 -9.21
CA PRO A 68 -24.85 20.79 -9.95
C PRO A 68 -23.93 21.88 -9.38
N GLU A 69 -23.47 21.75 -8.13
CA GLU A 69 -22.60 22.73 -7.46
C GLU A 69 -21.11 22.52 -7.75
N HIS A 70 -20.71 21.31 -8.15
CA HIS A 70 -19.33 21.00 -8.48
C HIS A 70 -19.08 21.23 -9.98
N LYS A 71 -18.35 22.31 -10.32
CA LYS A 71 -17.89 22.58 -11.70
C LYS A 71 -16.67 21.75 -12.13
N GLY A 72 -16.16 20.88 -11.27
CA GLY A 72 -14.97 20.07 -11.53
C GLY A 72 -15.35 18.65 -11.98
N PRO A 73 -14.50 18.00 -12.81
CA PRO A 73 -14.64 16.58 -13.05
C PRO A 73 -14.54 15.79 -11.73
N PRO A 74 -15.13 14.59 -11.65
CA PRO A 74 -14.92 13.71 -10.51
C PRO A 74 -13.42 13.43 -10.34
N PRO A 75 -12.97 13.15 -9.10
CA PRO A 75 -11.56 12.90 -8.83
C PRO A 75 -11.01 11.66 -9.55
N PHE A 76 -11.87 10.67 -9.80
CA PHE A 76 -11.57 9.52 -10.65
C PHE A 76 -12.66 9.38 -11.72
N SER A 77 -12.28 8.87 -12.90
CA SER A 77 -13.24 8.64 -13.98
C SER A 77 -14.16 7.44 -13.70
N ASP A 78 -13.57 6.36 -13.17
CA ASP A 78 -14.24 5.11 -12.81
C ASP A 78 -13.37 4.32 -11.81
N ASN A 79 -13.76 3.08 -11.51
CA ASN A 79 -12.99 2.21 -10.63
C ASN A 79 -11.64 1.78 -11.23
N GLU A 80 -11.51 1.67 -12.55
CA GLU A 80 -10.28 1.25 -13.22
C GLU A 80 -9.23 2.35 -13.14
N ASP A 81 -9.64 3.61 -13.25
CA ASP A 81 -8.81 4.80 -13.06
C ASP A 81 -8.26 4.88 -11.62
N LEU A 82 -9.10 4.54 -10.63
CA LEU A 82 -8.69 4.45 -9.23
C LEU A 82 -7.69 3.32 -9.00
N TYR A 83 -7.96 2.11 -9.50
CA TYR A 83 -7.05 0.97 -9.35
C TYR A 83 -5.74 1.19 -10.11
N GLY A 84 -5.80 1.73 -11.34
CA GLY A 84 -4.64 2.09 -12.13
C GLY A 84 -3.76 3.14 -11.45
N SER A 85 -4.38 4.11 -10.76
CA SER A 85 -3.65 5.08 -9.94
C SER A 85 -2.94 4.43 -8.75
N ILE A 86 -3.54 3.41 -8.13
CA ILE A 86 -2.93 2.65 -7.03
C ILE A 86 -1.78 1.77 -7.53
N ASP A 87 -1.99 1.07 -8.65
CA ASP A 87 -0.96 0.23 -9.26
C ASP A 87 0.23 1.03 -9.82
N ALA A 88 0.01 2.29 -10.19
CA ALA A 88 1.05 3.21 -10.64
C ALA A 88 1.89 3.81 -9.50
N ILE A 89 1.61 3.48 -8.23
CA ILE A 89 2.44 3.91 -7.09
C ILE A 89 3.80 3.20 -7.17
N SER A 90 4.77 3.86 -7.80
CA SER A 90 6.15 3.37 -7.93
C SER A 90 6.97 3.49 -6.63
N GLU A 91 6.54 4.31 -5.68
CA GLU A 91 7.25 4.62 -4.43
C GLU A 91 7.24 3.46 -3.39
N GLY A 92 6.97 2.23 -3.85
CA GLY A 92 6.77 1.04 -3.03
C GLY A 92 7.33 -0.25 -3.62
N ASP A 93 8.31 -0.19 -4.54
CA ASP A 93 9.07 -1.35 -5.06
C ASP A 93 9.99 -1.97 -3.97
N ALA A 94 9.51 -2.03 -2.72
CA ALA A 94 10.08 -2.90 -1.72
C ALA A 94 9.64 -4.32 -2.07
N PRO A 95 10.58 -5.28 -2.21
CA PRO A 95 10.23 -6.65 -2.56
C PRO A 95 9.25 -7.21 -1.53
N TRP A 96 8.03 -7.51 -1.98
CA TRP A 96 7.02 -8.14 -1.15
C TRP A 96 7.52 -9.52 -0.70
N THR A 97 7.87 -9.67 0.57
CA THR A 97 8.19 -10.98 1.15
C THR A 97 6.92 -11.61 1.71
N SER A 98 6.38 -12.59 1.01
CA SER A 98 5.29 -13.42 1.54
C SER A 98 5.86 -14.38 2.58
N LEU A 99 5.38 -14.30 3.82
CA LEU A 99 5.70 -15.28 4.86
C LEU A 99 4.69 -16.43 4.77
N LEU A 100 5.17 -17.63 4.43
CA LEU A 100 4.35 -18.84 4.52
C LEU A 100 4.36 -19.31 5.97
N MET A 101 3.21 -19.29 6.63
CA MET A 101 3.04 -19.83 7.97
C MET A 101 2.44 -21.23 7.88
N GLU A 102 3.25 -22.26 8.11
CA GLU A 102 2.76 -23.62 8.29
C GLU A 102 2.36 -23.79 9.76
N SER A 103 1.06 -23.88 10.04
CA SER A 103 0.58 -24.21 11.37
C SER A 103 0.80 -25.71 11.58
N ALA A 104 1.81 -26.06 12.37
CA ALA A 104 1.87 -27.40 12.95
C ALA A 104 0.66 -27.56 13.88
N GLU A 105 -0.34 -28.28 13.40
CA GLU A 105 -1.42 -28.79 14.25
C GLU A 105 -0.75 -29.47 15.46
N ALA A 106 -1.03 -28.96 16.65
CA ALA A 106 -0.54 -29.55 17.90
C ALA A 106 -1.22 -30.91 18.09
N ALA A 107 -0.74 -31.92 17.37
CA ALA A 107 -0.93 -33.29 17.77
C ALA A 107 -0.38 -33.42 19.19
N THR A 108 -1.26 -33.90 20.07
CA THR A 108 -1.09 -34.17 21.51
C THR A 108 -1.31 -32.99 22.46
N LEU A 109 -2.52 -32.43 22.48
CA LEU A 109 -3.09 -32.01 23.77
C LEU A 109 -3.46 -33.27 24.55
N SER A 110 -2.58 -33.69 25.46
CA SER A 110 -2.95 -34.60 26.54
C SER A 110 -3.91 -33.86 27.46
N ALA A 111 -5.13 -34.39 27.60
CA ALA A 111 -6.27 -33.76 28.24
C ALA A 111 -6.20 -33.68 29.79
N ASP A 112 -5.02 -33.45 30.37
CA ASP A 112 -4.86 -33.29 31.81
C ASP A 112 -3.73 -32.29 32.12
N ASP A 113 -3.94 -31.01 31.78
CA ASP A 113 -3.15 -29.91 32.31
C ASP A 113 -4.09 -28.85 32.91
N PRO A 114 -4.09 -28.65 34.24
CA PRO A 114 -5.00 -27.72 34.90
C PRO A 114 -4.61 -26.24 34.74
N SER A 115 -3.66 -25.89 33.87
CA SER A 115 -3.24 -24.51 33.62
C SER A 115 -3.79 -23.96 32.30
N VAL A 116 -5.09 -24.07 32.07
CA VAL A 116 -5.78 -23.25 31.06
C VAL A 116 -6.59 -22.18 31.78
N GLN A 117 -6.05 -20.96 31.80
CA GLN A 117 -6.73 -19.79 32.32
C GLN A 117 -7.97 -19.49 31.46
N SER A 118 -9.12 -19.51 32.12
CA SER A 118 -10.40 -19.04 31.58
C SER A 118 -10.35 -17.52 31.49
N TRP A 119 -10.24 -17.02 30.26
CA TRP A 119 -10.46 -15.61 29.99
C TRP A 119 -11.95 -15.29 30.19
N LYS A 120 -12.21 -14.28 31.02
CA LYS A 120 -13.55 -13.78 31.36
C LYS A 120 -13.90 -12.59 30.49
#